data_AF-R5YEJ2-F1
#
_entry.id   AF-R5YEJ2-F1
#
_cell.length_a   1.000
_cell.length_b   1.000
_cell.length_c   1.000
_cell.angle_alpha   90.00
_cell.angle_beta   90.00
_cell.angle_gamma   90.00
#
_symmetry.space_group_name_H-M   'P 1'
#
loop_
_entity.id
_entity.type
_entity.pdbx_description
1 polymer ?
#
loop_
_entity_poly.entity_id
_entity_poly.type
_entity_poly.pdbx_seq_one_letter_code
_entity_poly.pdbx_strand_id
1 'polypeptide(L)'
;MKFFYKLSGNVQSKPSRLIISVLFSFLVMTFVNGFIGGVGGFPVFLAFIIVFYLLRNVMGEGNRLTHQMAMTSRREIMYWMRNYCVAYLLLWFLLRLVFLFSRVTGWGNISGASALEYFRNLIAVSMFEKWAYLFAGILMFAFIVSLFPLTVITKLEHGVLYVLVDGALFAVVCLIVEQIGYYFTKTKSSCVIDSLLLCNKMKAGQEAAWIFGIVLFALAVCIVSYSYAAYCYGPKKGRTDDVAIQMAQRQKTIYKGKGLVHNVVMILCGVTAICVVAGIVFFMPEDTTGGYVKVAEFLTGDEVLGPMLYKNQVYIPVNEQMNLDETGTARGYLAGKKENCNSRFYQLAVANLLYTDDTNKTNRVQMEGAKSGVYAPVTEQEQKDAWKKDDVFLLWDEEWVSESTYSHEPTGYTVCNADFIKGLTMQFPEVEYHAQDFDDYDAYFTIRGYSDMDTVLMDGTVPGDWVGCILVKDNKFYFGSYDNRITGISLQELLDILGGY
;
A
#
# COMPACT_ATOMS: atom_id res chain seq x y z
N MET A 1 -12.02 63.44 -30.73
CA MET A 1 -11.00 62.67 -29.97
C MET A 1 -11.42 61.21 -29.89
N LYS A 2 -10.65 60.29 -30.49
CA LYS A 2 -10.88 58.84 -30.38
C LYS A 2 -10.37 58.38 -29.01
N PHE A 3 -11.25 57.94 -28.12
CA PHE A 3 -10.86 57.24 -26.90
C PHE A 3 -10.30 55.86 -27.30
N PHE A 4 -8.98 55.77 -27.43
CA PHE A 4 -8.31 54.48 -27.43
C PHE A 4 -8.35 53.94 -25.99
N TYR A 5 -8.99 52.78 -25.80
CA TYR A 5 -8.90 52.03 -24.55
C TYR A 5 -7.43 51.73 -24.27
N LYS A 6 -6.89 52.37 -23.23
CA LYS A 6 -5.55 52.06 -22.71
C LYS A 6 -5.62 50.63 -22.19
N LEU A 7 -4.94 49.70 -22.88
CA LEU A 7 -4.64 48.36 -22.36
C LEU A 7 -3.75 48.56 -21.11
N SER A 8 -4.40 48.70 -19.96
CA SER A 8 -3.72 48.65 -18.67
C SER A 8 -3.37 47.19 -18.39
N GLY A 9 -2.26 46.73 -18.96
CA GLY A 9 -1.51 45.61 -18.41
C GLY A 9 -0.78 46.09 -17.17
N ASN A 10 -1.50 46.35 -16.07
CA ASN A 10 -0.85 46.49 -14.77
C ASN A 10 -0.52 45.08 -14.27
N VAL A 11 0.57 44.53 -14.81
CA VAL A 11 1.19 43.27 -14.43
C VAL A 11 1.93 43.47 -13.11
N GLN A 12 1.19 43.69 -12.03
CA GLN A 12 1.71 43.46 -10.69
C GLN A 12 0.94 42.27 -10.12
N SER A 13 1.56 41.09 -10.21
CA SER A 13 1.13 39.92 -9.45
C SER A 13 1.05 40.33 -7.98
N LYS A 14 -0.17 40.42 -7.44
CA LYS A 14 -0.32 40.67 -6.01
C LYS A 14 0.25 39.46 -5.26
N PRO A 15 1.21 39.62 -4.33
CA PRO A 15 1.79 38.49 -3.58
C PRO A 15 0.72 37.67 -2.85
N SER A 16 -0.42 38.28 -2.50
CA SER A 16 -1.59 37.59 -1.96
C SER A 16 -2.15 36.49 -2.86
N ARG A 17 -2.08 36.61 -4.19
CA ARG A 17 -2.54 35.56 -5.12
C ARG A 17 -1.66 34.31 -5.07
N LEU A 18 -0.36 34.49 -4.91
CA LEU A 18 0.59 33.37 -4.77
C LEU A 18 0.39 32.65 -3.43
N ILE A 19 0.23 33.40 -2.33
CA ILE A 19 -0.04 32.84 -1.00
C ILE A 19 -1.34 32.01 -1.01
N ILE A 20 -2.40 32.53 -1.63
CA ILE A 20 -3.68 31.79 -1.76
C ILE A 20 -3.50 30.52 -2.60
N SER A 21 -2.75 30.58 -3.71
CA SER A 21 -2.45 29.40 -4.51
C SER A 21 -1.69 28.34 -3.72
N VAL A 22 -0.69 28.74 -2.93
CA VAL A 22 0.06 27.83 -2.05
C VAL A 22 -0.88 27.16 -1.03
N LEU A 23 -1.70 27.93 -0.33
CA LEU A 23 -2.64 27.41 0.67
C LEU A 23 -3.64 26.42 0.07
N PHE A 24 -4.21 26.74 -1.09
CA PHE A 24 -5.11 25.82 -1.79
C PHE A 24 -4.38 24.56 -2.28
N SER A 25 -3.16 24.67 -2.80
CA SER A 25 -2.37 23.50 -3.18
C SER A 25 -2.09 22.58 -2.01
N PHE A 26 -1.79 23.13 -0.82
CA PHE A 26 -1.61 22.32 0.38
C PHE A 26 -2.91 21.60 0.76
N LEU A 27 -4.05 22.30 0.74
CA LEU A 27 -5.35 21.69 1.01
C LEU A 27 -5.65 20.55 0.03
N VAL A 28 -5.40 20.75 -1.27
CA VAL A 28 -5.58 19.71 -2.30
C VAL A 28 -4.69 18.51 -2.04
N MET A 29 -3.41 18.73 -1.75
CA MET A 29 -2.45 17.66 -1.44
C MET A 29 -2.89 16.86 -0.20
N THR A 30 -3.23 17.55 0.89
CA THR A 30 -3.69 16.90 2.14
C THR A 30 -4.98 16.13 1.91
N PHE A 31 -5.92 16.68 1.13
CA PHE A 31 -7.17 16.01 0.80
C PHE A 31 -6.93 14.72 0.01
N VAL A 32 -6.15 14.80 -1.08
CA VAL A 32 -5.88 13.63 -1.93
C VAL A 32 -5.13 12.55 -1.13
N ASN A 33 -4.11 12.92 -0.36
CA ASN A 33 -3.36 11.97 0.45
C ASN A 33 -4.20 11.34 1.57
N GLY A 34 -5.09 12.11 2.19
CA GLY A 34 -5.92 11.65 3.30
C GLY A 34 -7.10 10.77 2.87
N PHE A 35 -7.84 11.18 1.85
CA PHE A 35 -9.10 10.50 1.45
C PHE A 35 -8.91 9.54 0.27
N ILE A 36 -8.11 9.92 -0.73
CA ILE A 36 -7.93 9.09 -1.93
C ILE A 36 -6.78 8.09 -1.72
N GLY A 37 -5.70 8.54 -1.07
CA GLY A 37 -4.51 7.76 -0.71
C GLY A 37 -3.22 8.39 -1.27
N GLY A 38 -2.08 7.69 -1.12
CA GLY A 38 -0.73 8.19 -1.42
C GLY A 38 -0.41 8.58 -2.88
N VAL A 39 -1.42 8.72 -3.74
CA VAL A 39 -1.29 9.20 -5.13
C VAL A 39 -1.13 10.73 -5.19
N GLY A 40 -1.48 11.42 -4.10
CA GLY A 40 -1.59 12.88 -4.00
C GLY A 40 -0.35 13.67 -3.61
N GLY A 41 0.84 13.07 -3.62
CA GLY A 41 2.05 13.67 -3.05
C GLY A 41 2.54 14.96 -3.73
N PHE A 42 3.85 15.23 -3.60
CA PHE A 42 4.49 16.43 -4.15
C PHE A 42 4.14 16.74 -5.63
N PRO A 43 3.97 15.75 -6.54
CA PRO A 43 3.51 16.01 -7.91
C PRO A 43 2.16 16.72 -8.02
N VAL A 44 1.18 16.37 -7.18
CA VAL A 44 -0.15 17.01 -7.19
C VAL A 44 -0.07 18.44 -6.68
N PHE A 45 0.66 18.67 -5.59
CA PHE A 45 0.90 20.00 -5.05
C PHE A 45 1.52 20.94 -6.08
N LEU A 46 2.62 20.50 -6.71
CA LEU A 46 3.39 21.33 -7.63
C LEU A 46 2.68 21.50 -8.99
N ALA A 47 1.98 20.48 -9.47
CA ALA A 47 1.16 20.61 -10.67
C ALA A 47 0.01 21.60 -10.46
N PHE A 48 -0.70 21.49 -9.32
CA PHE A 48 -1.82 22.36 -9.01
C PHE A 48 -1.37 23.81 -8.79
N ILE A 49 -0.32 24.06 -7.99
CA ILE A 49 0.12 25.44 -7.70
C ILE A 49 0.49 26.19 -8.99
N ILE A 50 1.25 25.56 -9.89
CA ILE A 50 1.71 26.17 -11.13
C ILE A 50 0.53 26.47 -12.05
N VAL A 51 -0.30 25.46 -12.33
CA VAL A 51 -1.43 25.60 -13.27
C VAL A 51 -2.48 26.57 -12.72
N PHE A 52 -2.83 26.46 -11.44
CA PHE A 52 -3.81 27.32 -10.78
C PHE A 52 -3.34 28.78 -10.73
N TYR A 53 -2.08 29.03 -10.34
CA TYR A 53 -1.53 30.38 -10.27
C TYR A 53 -1.48 31.06 -11.65
N LEU A 54 -1.01 30.36 -12.68
CA LEU A 54 -0.93 30.91 -14.04
C LEU A 54 -2.33 31.27 -14.57
N LEU A 55 -3.29 30.36 -14.46
CA LEU A 55 -4.65 30.60 -14.96
C LEU A 55 -5.38 31.70 -14.19
N ARG A 56 -5.22 31.74 -12.86
CA ARG A 56 -5.85 32.77 -12.03
C ARG A 56 -5.30 34.16 -12.31
N ASN A 57 -4.02 34.29 -12.65
CA ASN A 57 -3.45 35.58 -13.05
C ASN A 57 -4.03 36.05 -14.39
N VAL A 58 -4.07 35.17 -15.39
CA VAL A 58 -4.61 35.52 -16.72
C VAL A 58 -6.10 35.86 -16.67
N MET A 59 -6.90 35.13 -15.89
CA MET A 59 -8.33 35.43 -15.77
C MET A 59 -8.64 36.63 -14.85
N GLY A 60 -7.80 36.89 -13.86
CA GLY A 60 -7.90 38.06 -12.98
C GLY A 60 -7.58 39.40 -13.65
N GLU A 61 -7.04 39.38 -14.88
CA GLU A 61 -6.75 40.56 -15.72
C GLU A 61 -7.92 40.94 -16.67
N GLY A 62 -9.02 40.17 -16.64
CA GLY A 62 -10.15 40.28 -17.56
C GLY A 62 -10.96 41.59 -17.47
N ASN A 63 -10.43 42.67 -18.03
CA ASN A 63 -11.18 43.87 -18.42
C ASN A 63 -11.04 44.14 -19.93
N ARG A 64 -11.17 43.07 -20.73
CA ARG A 64 -11.21 43.14 -22.20
C ARG A 64 -12.67 43.20 -22.67
N LEU A 65 -12.94 44.05 -23.67
CA LEU A 65 -14.23 44.23 -24.35
C LEU A 65 -14.92 42.89 -24.77
N THR A 66 -14.16 41.80 -24.90
CA THR A 66 -14.64 40.46 -25.24
C THR A 66 -15.44 39.76 -24.14
N HIS A 67 -15.30 40.14 -22.85
CA HIS A 67 -16.01 39.52 -21.73
C HIS A 67 -17.47 39.99 -21.57
N GLN A 68 -17.87 41.03 -22.30
CA GLN A 68 -19.22 41.60 -22.19
C GLN A 68 -20.28 40.79 -22.97
N MET A 69 -19.88 39.80 -23.79
CA MET A 69 -20.83 39.01 -24.58
C MET A 69 -20.95 37.57 -24.03
N ALA A 70 -22.19 37.10 -23.86
CA ALA A 70 -22.47 35.77 -23.30
C ALA A 70 -21.87 34.62 -24.12
N MET A 71 -21.86 34.76 -25.45
CA MET A 71 -21.40 33.73 -26.38
C MET A 71 -19.87 33.60 -26.42
N THR A 72 -19.13 34.70 -26.23
CA THR A 72 -17.66 34.70 -26.18
C THR A 72 -17.18 34.21 -24.81
N SER A 73 -17.79 34.67 -23.72
CA SER A 73 -17.49 34.21 -22.34
C SER A 73 -17.61 32.69 -22.19
N ARG A 74 -18.72 32.07 -22.66
CA ARG A 74 -18.89 30.61 -22.61
C ARG A 74 -17.82 29.82 -23.39
N ARG A 75 -17.36 30.34 -24.52
CA ARG A 75 -16.30 29.71 -25.34
C ARG A 75 -14.92 29.92 -24.71
N GLU A 76 -14.65 31.10 -24.17
CA GLU A 76 -13.40 31.40 -23.46
C GLU A 76 -13.23 30.45 -22.27
N ILE A 77 -14.26 30.27 -21.44
CA ILE A 77 -14.21 29.35 -20.28
C ILE A 77 -13.98 27.92 -20.73
N MET A 78 -14.58 27.49 -21.84
CA MET A 78 -14.35 26.15 -22.37
C MET A 78 -12.87 25.96 -22.76
N TYR A 79 -12.25 26.96 -23.41
CA TYR A 79 -10.82 26.93 -23.71
C TYR A 79 -9.95 26.94 -22.45
N TRP A 80 -10.31 27.74 -21.45
CA TRP A 80 -9.58 27.81 -20.18
C TRP A 80 -9.67 26.53 -19.37
N MET A 81 -10.86 25.93 -19.27
CA MET A 81 -11.06 24.65 -18.60
C MET A 81 -10.29 23.53 -19.30
N ARG A 82 -10.31 23.52 -20.65
CA ARG A 82 -9.51 22.57 -21.43
C ARG A 82 -8.01 22.74 -21.14
N ASN A 83 -7.50 23.97 -21.19
CA ASN A 83 -6.09 24.24 -20.93
C ASN A 83 -5.71 23.89 -19.49
N TYR A 84 -6.59 24.13 -18.51
CA TYR A 84 -6.42 23.70 -17.13
C TYR A 84 -6.22 22.19 -17.02
N CYS A 85 -7.15 21.42 -17.59
CA CYS A 85 -7.11 19.95 -17.55
C CYS A 85 -5.84 19.39 -18.22
N VAL A 86 -5.53 19.87 -19.43
CA VAL A 86 -4.38 19.38 -20.21
C VAL A 86 -3.05 19.78 -19.56
N ALA A 87 -2.91 21.03 -19.13
CA ALA A 87 -1.70 21.50 -18.48
C ALA A 87 -1.47 20.77 -17.16
N TYR A 88 -2.53 20.52 -16.39
CA TYR A 88 -2.44 19.75 -15.16
C TYR A 88 -1.97 18.32 -15.43
N LEU A 89 -2.61 17.59 -16.36
CA LEU A 89 -2.24 16.21 -16.66
C LEU A 89 -0.80 16.08 -17.17
N LEU A 90 -0.38 16.96 -18.07
CA LEU A 90 0.99 16.96 -18.60
C LEU A 90 2.02 17.23 -17.51
N LEU A 91 1.78 18.24 -16.68
CA LEU A 91 2.70 18.62 -15.61
C LEU A 91 2.75 17.56 -14.51
N TRP A 92 1.59 17.03 -14.11
CA TRP A 92 1.51 15.93 -13.15
C TRP A 92 2.25 14.69 -13.66
N PHE A 93 2.03 14.29 -14.92
CA PHE A 93 2.71 13.14 -15.53
C PHE A 93 4.23 13.34 -15.60
N LEU A 94 4.68 14.52 -16.02
CA LEU A 94 6.11 14.85 -16.07
C LEU A 94 6.75 14.78 -14.68
N LEU A 95 6.08 15.33 -13.66
CA LEU A 95 6.57 15.28 -12.28
C LEU A 95 6.59 13.84 -11.73
N ARG A 96 5.60 13.01 -12.10
CA ARG A 96 5.57 11.59 -11.77
C ARG A 96 6.74 10.85 -12.43
N LEU A 97 7.05 11.14 -13.69
CA LEU A 97 8.21 10.58 -14.38
C LEU A 97 9.52 10.99 -13.71
N VAL A 98 9.70 12.28 -13.41
CA VAL A 98 10.90 12.77 -12.70
C VAL A 98 11.06 12.10 -11.35
N PHE A 99 9.96 11.92 -10.61
CA PHE A 99 9.99 11.22 -9.33
C PHE A 99 10.32 9.73 -9.47
N LEU A 100 9.79 9.06 -10.49
CA LEU A 100 10.15 7.68 -10.84
C LEU A 100 11.63 7.58 -11.20
N PHE A 101 12.14 8.46 -12.07
CA PHE A 101 13.56 8.51 -12.42
C PHE A 101 14.43 8.76 -11.19
N SER A 102 14.06 9.69 -10.30
CA SER A 102 14.79 9.94 -9.06
C SER A 102 14.90 8.71 -8.15
N ARG A 103 13.86 7.86 -8.10
CA ARG A 103 13.90 6.60 -7.38
C ARG A 103 14.79 5.56 -8.07
N VAL A 104 14.73 5.50 -9.40
CA VAL A 104 15.48 4.55 -10.24
C VAL A 104 16.98 4.88 -10.32
N THR A 105 17.35 6.17 -10.34
CA THR A 105 18.74 6.62 -10.53
C THR A 105 19.53 6.80 -9.23
N GLY A 106 19.02 6.28 -8.10
CA GLY A 106 19.82 6.16 -6.88
C GLY A 106 19.83 7.37 -5.94
N TRP A 107 18.98 8.39 -6.14
CA TRP A 107 18.83 9.46 -5.14
C TRP A 107 18.00 9.04 -3.91
N GLY A 108 17.48 7.80 -3.91
CA GLY A 108 16.77 7.17 -2.79
C GLY A 108 16.67 5.64 -2.91
N ASN A 109 17.61 4.99 -3.60
CA ASN A 109 17.61 3.54 -3.79
C ASN A 109 18.38 2.88 -2.65
N ILE A 110 17.68 2.54 -1.56
CA ILE A 110 18.27 1.88 -0.38
C ILE A 110 18.50 0.37 -0.64
N SER A 111 17.89 -0.20 -1.69
CA SER A 111 17.91 -1.65 -1.97
C SER A 111 18.86 -2.08 -3.10
N GLY A 112 19.63 -1.16 -3.71
CA GLY A 112 20.62 -1.52 -4.74
C GLY A 112 20.07 -2.13 -6.03
N ALA A 113 18.75 -2.24 -6.19
CA ALA A 113 18.14 -2.92 -7.33
C ALA A 113 18.33 -2.14 -8.63
N SER A 114 18.50 -2.86 -9.74
CA SER A 114 18.76 -2.28 -11.06
C SER A 114 17.52 -1.53 -11.59
N ALA A 115 17.75 -0.52 -12.44
CA ALA A 115 16.67 0.24 -13.07
C ALA A 115 15.67 -0.64 -13.84
N LEU A 116 16.16 -1.75 -14.40
CA LEU A 116 15.37 -2.72 -15.14
C LEU A 116 14.46 -3.55 -14.21
N GLU A 117 14.96 -3.97 -13.04
CA GLU A 117 14.17 -4.69 -12.02
C GLU A 117 13.10 -3.80 -11.41
N TYR A 118 13.41 -2.53 -11.14
CA TYR A 118 12.40 -1.57 -10.69
C TYR A 118 11.30 -1.36 -11.75
N PHE A 119 11.67 -1.24 -13.03
CA PHE A 119 10.71 -1.06 -14.11
C PHE A 119 9.88 -2.32 -14.34
N ARG A 120 10.50 -3.50 -14.23
CA ARG A 120 9.83 -4.80 -14.29
C ARG A 120 8.86 -4.97 -13.12
N ASN A 121 9.24 -4.63 -11.89
CA ASN A 121 8.36 -4.68 -10.72
C ASN A 121 7.21 -3.65 -10.80
N LEU A 122 7.44 -2.49 -11.42
CA LEU A 122 6.40 -1.48 -11.65
C LEU A 122 5.39 -1.91 -12.72
N ILE A 123 5.81 -2.74 -13.68
CA ILE A 123 4.96 -3.28 -14.76
C ILE A 123 4.30 -4.61 -14.35
N ALA A 124 4.98 -5.42 -13.55
CA ALA A 124 4.56 -6.70 -12.95
C ALA A 124 3.61 -6.52 -11.76
N VAL A 125 3.01 -5.34 -11.65
CA VAL A 125 1.84 -5.08 -10.80
C VAL A 125 0.67 -5.83 -11.42
N SER A 126 0.01 -6.68 -10.64
CA SER A 126 -1.10 -7.52 -11.10
C SER A 126 -2.19 -6.67 -11.79
N MET A 127 -2.90 -7.24 -12.78
CA MET A 127 -4.04 -6.57 -13.45
C MET A 127 -5.07 -6.03 -12.45
N PHE A 128 -5.17 -6.71 -11.30
CA PHE A 128 -6.02 -6.36 -10.17
C PHE A 128 -5.59 -5.08 -9.43
N GLU A 129 -4.31 -4.73 -9.40
CA GLU A 129 -3.86 -3.47 -8.78
C GLU A 129 -4.01 -2.29 -9.73
N LYS A 130 -3.89 -2.53 -11.04
CA LYS A 130 -3.96 -1.49 -12.07
C LYS A 130 -5.32 -0.79 -12.13
N TRP A 131 -6.43 -1.48 -11.89
CA TRP A 131 -7.77 -0.86 -11.90
C TRP A 131 -8.01 0.04 -10.69
N ALA A 132 -7.52 -0.33 -9.50
CA ALA A 132 -7.66 0.47 -8.28
C ALA A 132 -6.87 1.78 -8.38
N TYR A 133 -5.63 1.73 -8.89
CA TYR A 133 -4.84 2.93 -9.18
C TYR A 133 -5.45 3.79 -10.29
N LEU A 134 -6.03 3.17 -11.32
CA LEU A 134 -6.75 3.89 -12.37
C LEU A 134 -7.99 4.60 -11.81
N PHE A 135 -8.79 3.91 -10.98
CA PHE A 135 -9.95 4.47 -10.33
C PHE A 135 -9.57 5.67 -9.45
N ALA A 136 -8.57 5.50 -8.59
CA ALA A 136 -8.07 6.57 -7.72
C ALA A 136 -7.51 7.74 -8.53
N GLY A 137 -6.82 7.47 -9.64
CA GLY A 137 -6.34 8.48 -10.57
C GLY A 137 -7.46 9.30 -11.21
N ILE A 138 -8.54 8.63 -11.65
CA ILE A 138 -9.73 9.30 -12.23
C ILE A 138 -10.46 10.11 -11.15
N LEU A 139 -10.63 9.57 -9.95
CA LEU A 139 -11.26 10.28 -8.82
C LEU A 139 -10.45 11.52 -8.41
N MET A 140 -9.13 11.39 -8.31
CA MET A 140 -8.22 12.51 -8.04
C MET A 140 -8.37 13.58 -9.13
N PHE A 141 -8.33 13.18 -10.40
CA PHE A 141 -8.49 14.10 -11.52
C PHE A 141 -9.86 14.80 -11.49
N ALA A 142 -10.94 14.08 -11.16
CA ALA A 142 -12.26 14.67 -11.00
C ALA A 142 -12.26 15.75 -9.91
N PHE A 143 -11.63 15.51 -8.76
CA PHE A 143 -11.47 16.50 -7.69
C PHE A 143 -10.64 17.72 -8.13
N ILE A 144 -9.60 17.53 -8.93
CA ILE A 144 -8.84 18.67 -9.44
C ILE A 144 -9.68 19.50 -10.42
N VAL A 145 -10.44 18.83 -11.30
CA VAL A 145 -11.33 19.52 -12.24
C VAL A 145 -12.45 20.28 -11.52
N SER A 146 -12.99 19.76 -10.41
CA SER A 146 -14.02 20.44 -9.61
C SER A 146 -13.55 21.78 -9.05
N LEU A 147 -12.25 21.95 -8.87
CA LEU A 147 -11.63 23.18 -8.38
C LEU A 147 -11.39 24.23 -9.46
N PHE A 148 -11.61 23.91 -10.75
CA PHE A 148 -11.45 24.87 -11.85
C PHE A 148 -12.19 26.21 -11.61
N PRO A 149 -13.45 26.25 -11.12
CA PRO A 149 -14.16 27.52 -10.91
C PRO A 149 -13.47 28.50 -9.95
N LEU A 150 -12.59 28.03 -9.06
CA LEU A 150 -11.82 28.91 -8.17
C LEU A 150 -10.86 29.85 -8.92
N THR A 151 -10.48 29.50 -10.14
CA THR A 151 -9.68 30.37 -11.01
C THR A 151 -10.48 31.58 -11.50
N VAL A 152 -11.81 31.48 -11.52
CA VAL A 152 -12.77 32.49 -11.99
C VAL A 152 -13.34 33.32 -10.82
N ILE A 153 -13.52 32.70 -9.66
CA ILE A 153 -14.13 33.37 -8.50
C ILE A 153 -13.24 34.52 -8.02
N THR A 154 -13.79 35.73 -8.07
CA THR A 154 -13.07 36.97 -7.75
C THR A 154 -13.07 37.30 -6.25
N LYS A 155 -14.15 36.98 -5.54
CA LYS A 155 -14.29 37.24 -4.10
C LYS A 155 -13.68 36.09 -3.29
N LEU A 156 -12.78 36.42 -2.36
CA LEU A 156 -12.09 35.43 -1.52
C LEU A 156 -13.09 34.59 -0.70
N GLU A 157 -14.07 35.21 -0.06
CA GLU A 157 -15.10 34.54 0.75
C GLU A 157 -15.85 33.46 -0.04
N HIS A 158 -16.24 33.76 -1.28
CA HIS A 158 -16.97 32.82 -2.12
C HIS A 158 -16.05 31.70 -2.62
N GLY A 159 -14.76 31.99 -2.80
CA GLY A 159 -13.76 30.99 -3.14
C GLY A 159 -13.49 30.02 -1.98
N VAL A 160 -13.36 30.53 -0.76
CA VAL A 160 -13.19 29.71 0.45
C VAL A 160 -14.43 28.84 0.69
N LEU A 161 -15.63 29.42 0.63
CA LEU A 161 -16.87 28.67 0.77
C LEU A 161 -16.98 27.56 -0.29
N TYR A 162 -16.63 27.86 -1.54
CA TYR A 162 -16.64 26.87 -2.61
C TYR A 162 -15.69 25.70 -2.33
N VAL A 163 -14.43 25.96 -1.93
CA VAL A 163 -13.46 24.90 -1.59
C VAL A 163 -13.98 24.01 -0.46
N LEU A 164 -14.58 24.60 0.57
CA LEU A 164 -15.10 23.84 1.71
C LEU A 164 -16.29 22.96 1.32
N VAL A 165 -17.23 23.49 0.54
CA VAL A 165 -18.40 22.73 0.08
C VAL A 165 -17.98 21.63 -0.90
N ASP A 166 -17.11 21.95 -1.87
CA ASP A 166 -16.61 20.99 -2.85
C ASP A 166 -15.80 19.87 -2.18
N GLY A 167 -14.89 20.24 -1.26
CA GLY A 167 -14.12 19.29 -0.46
C GLY A 167 -15.01 18.39 0.40
N ALA A 168 -16.06 18.94 1.03
CA ALA A 168 -17.01 18.14 1.81
C ALA A 168 -17.81 17.16 0.94
N LEU A 169 -18.26 17.59 -0.24
CA LEU A 169 -18.95 16.71 -1.20
C LEU A 169 -18.05 15.56 -1.65
N PHE A 170 -16.79 15.86 -2.00
CA PHE A 170 -15.83 14.82 -2.38
C PHE A 170 -15.45 13.91 -1.21
N ALA A 171 -15.36 14.43 0.02
CA ALA A 171 -15.14 13.60 1.21
C ALA A 171 -16.29 12.59 1.39
N VAL A 172 -17.54 13.03 1.23
CA VAL A 172 -18.71 12.14 1.27
C VAL A 172 -18.64 11.07 0.17
N VAL A 173 -18.24 11.42 -1.05
CA VAL A 173 -18.03 10.44 -2.13
C VAL A 173 -16.97 9.41 -1.74
N CYS A 174 -15.83 9.84 -1.19
CA CYS A 174 -14.77 8.93 -0.73
C CYS A 174 -15.27 7.99 0.37
N LEU A 175 -15.97 8.52 1.37
CA LEU A 175 -16.56 7.73 2.46
C LEU A 175 -17.60 6.72 1.96
N ILE A 176 -18.41 7.08 0.95
CA ILE A 176 -19.34 6.13 0.33
C ILE A 176 -18.59 4.98 -0.33
N VAL A 177 -17.51 5.28 -1.06
CA VAL A 177 -16.68 4.25 -1.71
C VAL A 177 -16.03 3.34 -0.66
N GLU A 178 -15.48 3.91 0.41
CA GLU A 178 -14.92 3.14 1.54
C GLU A 178 -15.97 2.27 2.24
N GLN A 179 -17.18 2.80 2.45
CA GLN A 179 -18.27 2.04 3.08
C GLN A 179 -18.74 0.87 2.20
N ILE A 180 -18.78 1.07 0.89
CA ILE A 180 -19.07 -0.01 -0.06
C ILE A 180 -17.94 -1.05 -0.02
N GLY A 181 -16.68 -0.62 0.00
CA GLY A 181 -15.55 -1.54 0.13
C GLY A 181 -15.58 -2.33 1.44
N TYR A 182 -15.86 -1.68 2.57
CA TYR A 182 -16.05 -2.33 3.87
C TYR A 182 -17.16 -3.39 3.82
N TYR A 183 -18.27 -3.12 3.13
CA TYR A 183 -19.33 -4.11 2.95
C TYR A 183 -18.84 -5.39 2.26
N PHE A 184 -17.91 -5.27 1.31
CA PHE A 184 -17.34 -6.41 0.59
C PHE A 184 -16.20 -7.11 1.34
N THR A 185 -15.36 -6.37 2.06
CA THR A 185 -14.13 -6.91 2.67
C THR A 185 -14.28 -7.21 4.16
N LYS A 186 -15.22 -6.55 4.85
CA LYS A 186 -15.35 -6.48 6.32
C LYS A 186 -14.08 -5.98 7.04
N THR A 187 -13.15 -5.37 6.31
CA THR A 187 -11.89 -4.86 6.83
C THR A 187 -11.93 -3.34 6.80
N LYS A 188 -11.50 -2.70 7.89
CA LYS A 188 -11.47 -1.23 7.97
C LYS A 188 -10.30 -0.70 7.14
N SER A 189 -10.58 0.24 6.24
CA SER A 189 -9.59 0.97 5.44
C SER A 189 -9.41 2.40 5.94
N SER A 190 -8.22 2.97 5.72
CA SER A 190 -7.91 4.38 6.01
C SER A 190 -8.25 5.33 4.87
N CYS A 191 -8.19 4.85 3.62
CA CYS A 191 -8.48 5.65 2.43
C CYS A 191 -9.10 4.80 1.32
N VAL A 192 -9.58 5.47 0.26
CA VAL A 192 -10.21 4.82 -0.91
C VAL A 192 -9.29 3.79 -1.56
N ILE A 193 -8.01 4.08 -1.78
CA ILE A 193 -7.08 3.11 -2.40
C ILE A 193 -6.96 1.85 -1.56
N ASP A 194 -6.77 1.99 -0.24
CA ASP A 194 -6.66 0.83 0.66
C ASP A 194 -7.94 -0.01 0.59
N SER A 195 -9.10 0.64 0.58
CA SER A 195 -10.40 -0.02 0.44
C SER A 195 -10.52 -0.81 -0.87
N LEU A 196 -10.03 -0.26 -1.98
CA LEU A 196 -10.11 -0.90 -3.30
C LEU A 196 -9.11 -2.06 -3.41
N LEU A 197 -7.90 -1.90 -2.87
CA LEU A 197 -6.87 -2.95 -2.86
C LEU A 197 -7.25 -4.15 -1.99
N LEU A 198 -8.02 -3.93 -0.91
CA LEU A 198 -8.51 -5.00 -0.04
C LEU A 198 -9.60 -5.87 -0.68
N CYS A 199 -10.22 -5.45 -1.79
CA CYS A 199 -11.33 -6.15 -2.43
C CYS A 199 -10.88 -7.42 -3.19
N ASN A 200 -10.53 -8.51 -2.52
CA ASN A 200 -9.72 -9.61 -3.08
C ASN A 200 -10.31 -10.50 -4.21
N LYS A 201 -11.41 -10.13 -4.89
CA LYS A 201 -11.92 -10.75 -6.14
C LYS A 201 -13.26 -10.11 -6.53
N MET A 202 -13.21 -9.04 -7.32
CA MET A 202 -14.40 -8.61 -8.05
C MET A 202 -14.70 -9.64 -9.16
N LYS A 203 -15.97 -10.04 -9.33
CA LYS A 203 -16.34 -10.94 -10.43
C LYS A 203 -16.02 -10.27 -11.76
N ALA A 204 -15.66 -11.06 -12.79
CA ALA A 204 -15.42 -10.57 -14.13
C ALA A 204 -16.54 -9.62 -14.59
N GLY A 205 -16.20 -8.36 -14.86
CA GLY A 205 -17.13 -7.29 -15.27
C GLY A 205 -17.53 -6.28 -14.17
N GLN A 206 -17.34 -6.58 -12.88
CA GLN A 206 -17.58 -5.61 -11.80
C GLN A 206 -16.53 -4.48 -11.83
N GLU A 207 -15.27 -4.81 -12.07
CA GLU A 207 -14.17 -3.83 -12.22
C GLU A 207 -14.45 -2.83 -13.35
N ALA A 208 -14.95 -3.34 -14.49
CA ALA A 208 -15.35 -2.52 -15.63
C ALA A 208 -16.54 -1.60 -15.28
N ALA A 209 -17.50 -2.08 -14.48
CA ALA A 209 -18.62 -1.27 -14.01
C ALA A 209 -18.17 -0.15 -13.05
N TRP A 210 -17.22 -0.42 -12.15
CA TRP A 210 -16.63 0.59 -11.27
C TRP A 210 -15.85 1.65 -12.05
N ILE A 211 -15.03 1.22 -13.01
CA ILE A 211 -14.31 2.14 -13.90
C ILE A 211 -15.30 2.97 -14.73
N PHE A 212 -16.32 2.35 -15.29
CA PHE A 212 -17.35 3.07 -16.05
C PHE A 212 -18.09 4.08 -15.17
N GLY A 213 -18.46 3.68 -13.95
CA GLY A 213 -19.10 4.54 -12.96
C GLY A 213 -18.26 5.77 -12.61
N ILE A 214 -16.96 5.59 -12.34
CA ILE A 214 -16.09 6.73 -12.00
C ILE A 214 -15.81 7.63 -13.20
N VAL A 215 -15.75 7.09 -14.42
CA VAL A 215 -15.66 7.90 -15.64
C VAL A 215 -16.92 8.74 -15.84
N LEU A 216 -18.11 8.17 -15.66
CA LEU A 216 -19.36 8.94 -15.70
C LEU A 216 -19.42 10.03 -14.63
N PHE A 217 -18.97 9.70 -13.42
CA PHE A 217 -18.86 10.68 -12.33
C PHE A 217 -17.91 11.83 -12.71
N ALA A 218 -16.72 11.53 -13.23
CA ALA A 218 -15.76 12.54 -13.67
C ALA A 218 -16.31 13.43 -14.80
N LEU A 219 -17.08 12.86 -15.73
CA LEU A 219 -17.77 13.61 -16.78
C LEU A 219 -18.86 14.53 -16.21
N ALA A 220 -19.64 14.06 -15.23
CA ALA A 220 -20.63 14.89 -14.54
C ALA A 220 -19.96 16.06 -13.81
N VAL A 221 -18.85 15.81 -13.10
CA VAL A 221 -18.05 16.85 -12.45
C VAL A 221 -17.54 17.87 -13.46
N CYS A 222 -17.06 17.44 -14.63
CA CYS A 222 -16.66 18.35 -15.70
C CYS A 222 -17.80 19.29 -16.12
N ILE A 223 -19.01 18.75 -16.31
CA ILE A 223 -20.19 19.52 -16.74
C ILE A 223 -20.61 20.53 -15.66
N VAL A 224 -20.67 20.11 -14.40
CA VAL A 224 -21.04 20.97 -13.27
C VAL A 224 -20.02 22.09 -13.10
N SER A 225 -18.73 21.76 -13.12
CA SER A 225 -17.63 22.72 -12.98
C SER A 225 -17.62 23.75 -14.10
N TYR A 226 -17.81 23.31 -15.35
CA TYR A 226 -17.98 24.21 -16.49
C TYR A 226 -19.17 25.15 -16.30
N SER A 227 -20.33 24.59 -15.92
CA SER A 227 -21.57 25.34 -15.79
C SER A 227 -21.47 26.40 -14.68
N TYR A 228 -20.86 26.04 -13.56
CA TYR A 228 -20.64 26.96 -12.44
C TYR A 228 -19.62 28.04 -12.79
N ALA A 229 -18.50 27.69 -13.44
CA ALA A 229 -17.54 28.67 -13.96
C ALA A 229 -18.19 29.61 -14.99
N ALA A 230 -19.02 29.09 -15.88
CA ALA A 230 -19.81 29.86 -16.86
C ALA A 230 -20.82 30.81 -16.22
N TYR A 231 -21.39 30.43 -15.09
CA TYR A 231 -22.23 31.31 -14.30
C TYR A 231 -21.40 32.43 -13.63
N CYS A 232 -20.28 32.09 -12.99
CA CYS A 232 -19.43 33.05 -12.30
C CYS A 232 -18.73 34.05 -13.24
N TYR A 233 -18.29 33.60 -14.42
CA TYR A 233 -17.63 34.42 -15.46
C TYR A 233 -18.59 35.02 -16.48
N GLY A 234 -19.88 34.65 -16.42
CA GLY A 234 -20.88 35.10 -17.36
C GLY A 234 -21.06 36.63 -17.33
N PRO A 235 -21.56 37.23 -18.43
CA PRO A 235 -21.77 38.67 -18.47
C PRO A 235 -22.75 39.09 -17.37
N LYS A 236 -22.33 40.05 -16.55
CA LYS A 236 -23.17 40.66 -15.53
C LYS A 236 -24.15 41.63 -16.21
N LYS A 237 -25.40 41.69 -15.74
CA LYS A 237 -26.41 42.63 -16.27
C LYS A 237 -25.87 44.07 -16.21
N GLY A 238 -25.62 44.64 -17.38
CA GLY A 238 -25.32 46.05 -17.62
C GLY A 238 -25.85 46.44 -19.01
N ARG A 239 -26.08 47.73 -19.27
CA ARG A 239 -26.53 48.23 -20.58
C ARG A 239 -25.48 47.85 -21.64
N THR A 240 -25.78 46.83 -22.44
CA THR A 240 -25.04 46.49 -23.65
C THR A 240 -25.50 47.39 -24.78
N ASP A 241 -24.60 48.21 -25.31
CA ASP A 241 -24.86 49.06 -26.48
C ASP A 241 -24.97 48.20 -27.77
N ASP A 242 -25.90 48.56 -28.66
CA ASP A 242 -26.19 47.84 -29.91
C ASP A 242 -24.96 47.67 -30.84
N VAL A 243 -23.99 48.58 -30.72
CA VAL A 243 -22.71 48.55 -31.46
C VAL A 243 -21.86 47.33 -31.07
N ALA A 244 -21.86 46.96 -29.79
CA ALA A 244 -21.14 45.78 -29.31
C ALA A 244 -21.78 44.51 -29.88
N ILE A 245 -23.11 44.45 -29.94
CA ILE A 245 -23.87 43.31 -30.48
C ILE A 245 -23.57 43.09 -31.98
N GLN A 246 -23.48 44.16 -32.77
CA GLN A 246 -23.12 44.06 -34.20
C GLN A 246 -21.66 43.61 -34.44
N MET A 247 -20.70 44.06 -33.63
CA MET A 247 -19.30 43.59 -33.72
C MET A 247 -19.19 42.09 -33.42
N ALA A 248 -19.98 41.58 -32.46
CA ALA A 248 -20.06 40.16 -32.12
C ALA A 248 -20.53 39.29 -33.29
N GLN A 249 -21.57 39.77 -34.00
CA GLN A 249 -22.16 39.04 -35.13
C GLN A 249 -21.20 38.92 -36.31
N ARG A 250 -20.36 39.94 -36.57
CA ARG A 250 -19.31 39.87 -37.62
C ARG A 250 -18.20 38.86 -37.31
N GLN A 251 -17.81 38.70 -36.05
CA GLN A 251 -16.82 37.67 -35.67
C GLN A 251 -17.37 36.23 -35.78
N LYS A 252 -18.70 36.06 -35.72
CA LYS A 252 -19.38 34.75 -35.80
C LYS A 252 -19.13 34.03 -37.14
N THR A 253 -18.96 34.77 -38.23
CA THR A 253 -18.78 34.24 -39.59
C THR A 253 -17.34 33.75 -39.86
N ILE A 254 -16.35 34.38 -39.24
CA ILE A 254 -14.92 34.13 -39.50
C ILE A 254 -14.42 32.83 -38.86
N TYR A 255 -14.97 32.44 -37.72
CA TYR A 255 -14.45 31.32 -36.90
C TYR A 255 -15.19 29.98 -37.09
N LYS A 256 -16.21 29.92 -37.95
CA LYS A 256 -17.06 28.72 -38.14
C LYS A 256 -16.31 27.53 -38.76
N GLY A 257 -15.13 27.72 -39.35
CA GLY A 257 -14.46 26.70 -40.18
C GLY A 257 -13.27 25.95 -39.58
N LYS A 258 -12.63 26.41 -38.48
CA LYS A 258 -11.33 25.83 -38.04
C LYS A 258 -11.30 25.17 -36.65
N GLY A 259 -12.34 25.33 -35.82
CA GLY A 259 -12.33 24.83 -34.43
C GLY A 259 -12.93 23.44 -34.21
N LEU A 260 -13.78 22.96 -35.12
CA LEU A 260 -14.53 21.71 -34.93
C LEU A 260 -13.64 20.47 -35.10
N VAL A 261 -12.83 20.45 -36.17
CA VAL A 261 -11.93 19.31 -36.47
C VAL A 261 -10.87 19.13 -35.38
N HIS A 262 -10.27 20.23 -34.91
CA HIS A 262 -9.23 20.16 -33.88
C HIS A 262 -9.79 19.75 -32.49
N ASN A 263 -11.00 20.22 -32.13
CA ASN A 263 -11.64 19.83 -30.88
C ASN A 263 -12.12 18.38 -30.88
N VAL A 264 -12.66 17.88 -32.00
CA VAL A 264 -13.08 16.48 -32.15
C VAL A 264 -11.87 15.55 -32.12
N VAL A 265 -10.80 15.87 -32.87
CA VAL A 265 -9.57 15.05 -32.90
C VAL A 265 -8.90 14.98 -31.53
N MET A 266 -8.85 16.08 -30.76
CA MET A 266 -8.21 16.07 -29.43
C MET A 266 -9.05 15.38 -28.35
N ILE A 267 -10.38 15.50 -28.38
CA ILE A 267 -11.26 14.72 -27.50
C ILE A 267 -11.14 13.24 -27.85
N LEU A 268 -11.11 12.90 -29.14
CA LEU A 268 -10.91 11.54 -29.61
C LEU A 268 -9.53 11.02 -29.19
N CYS A 269 -8.45 11.81 -29.28
CA CYS A 269 -7.09 11.47 -28.82
C CYS A 269 -6.99 11.31 -27.30
N GLY A 270 -7.66 12.16 -26.51
CA GLY A 270 -7.70 12.03 -25.05
C GLY A 270 -8.48 10.80 -24.60
N VAL A 271 -9.63 10.54 -25.23
CA VAL A 271 -10.43 9.34 -24.99
C VAL A 271 -9.71 8.10 -25.50
N THR A 272 -9.06 8.13 -26.68
CA THR A 272 -8.25 6.99 -27.16
C THR A 272 -7.00 6.79 -26.33
N ALA A 273 -6.34 7.81 -25.80
CA ALA A 273 -5.21 7.61 -24.89
C ALA A 273 -5.65 6.92 -23.59
N ILE A 274 -6.80 7.33 -23.03
CA ILE A 274 -7.40 6.67 -21.85
C ILE A 274 -7.87 5.25 -22.19
N CYS A 275 -8.48 5.03 -23.36
CA CYS A 275 -8.92 3.72 -23.82
C CYS A 275 -7.76 2.80 -24.24
N VAL A 276 -6.63 3.35 -24.70
CA VAL A 276 -5.41 2.60 -25.02
C VAL A 276 -4.67 2.24 -23.74
N VAL A 277 -4.60 3.13 -22.75
CA VAL A 277 -4.08 2.80 -21.42
C VAL A 277 -4.98 1.77 -20.74
N ALA A 278 -6.30 1.97 -20.76
CA ALA A 278 -7.25 0.97 -20.28
C ALA A 278 -7.14 -0.34 -21.07
N GLY A 279 -6.98 -0.29 -22.39
CA GLY A 279 -6.78 -1.46 -23.24
C GLY A 279 -5.49 -2.20 -22.92
N ILE A 280 -4.36 -1.50 -22.71
CA ILE A 280 -3.10 -2.10 -22.28
C ILE A 280 -3.25 -2.70 -20.87
N VAL A 281 -4.04 -2.06 -20.00
CA VAL A 281 -4.33 -2.53 -18.64
C VAL A 281 -5.35 -3.68 -18.59
N PHE A 282 -6.23 -3.83 -19.59
CA PHE A 282 -7.24 -4.90 -19.65
C PHE A 282 -6.83 -6.07 -20.55
N PHE A 283 -5.93 -5.84 -21.50
CA PHE A 283 -5.44 -6.84 -22.47
C PHE A 283 -3.95 -7.20 -22.29
N MET A 284 -3.28 -6.69 -21.24
CA MET A 284 -2.01 -7.27 -20.82
C MET A 284 -2.27 -8.73 -20.40
N PRO A 285 -1.43 -9.69 -20.82
CA PRO A 285 -1.58 -11.07 -20.38
C PRO A 285 -1.60 -11.09 -18.85
N GLU A 286 -2.53 -11.86 -18.28
CA GLU A 286 -2.54 -12.17 -16.85
C GLU A 286 -1.15 -12.70 -16.51
N ASP A 287 -0.39 -11.98 -15.68
CA ASP A 287 0.80 -12.57 -15.10
C ASP A 287 0.31 -13.81 -14.34
N THR A 288 0.82 -14.96 -14.79
CA THR A 288 0.55 -16.28 -14.24
C THR A 288 1.22 -16.45 -12.88
N THR A 289 1.05 -15.51 -11.96
CA THR A 289 1.20 -15.79 -10.54
C THR A 289 -0.15 -16.31 -10.06
N GLY A 290 -0.42 -17.58 -10.39
CA GLY A 290 -1.44 -18.33 -9.69
C GLY A 290 -1.18 -18.14 -8.20
N GLY A 291 -2.11 -17.50 -7.50
CA GLY A 291 -1.91 -17.10 -6.10
C GLY A 291 -1.40 -18.30 -5.30
N TYR A 292 -0.27 -18.13 -4.63
CA TYR A 292 0.27 -19.17 -3.77
C TYR A 292 -0.77 -19.55 -2.72
N VAL A 293 -0.80 -20.83 -2.36
CA VAL A 293 -1.66 -21.35 -1.29
C VAL A 293 -0.86 -21.54 -0.02
N LYS A 294 -1.54 -21.59 1.13
CA LYS A 294 -0.89 -22.00 2.38
C LYS A 294 -0.39 -23.43 2.24
N VAL A 295 0.91 -23.64 2.42
CA VAL A 295 1.56 -24.96 2.35
C VAL A 295 2.20 -25.38 3.67
N ALA A 296 2.47 -24.41 4.55
CA ALA A 296 3.02 -24.63 5.88
C ALA A 296 2.42 -23.62 6.87
N GLU A 297 2.50 -23.93 8.15
CA GLU A 297 1.95 -23.12 9.24
C GLU A 297 2.79 -23.27 10.51
N PHE A 298 3.04 -22.16 11.21
CA PHE A 298 3.63 -22.18 12.54
C PHE A 298 2.70 -22.86 13.55
N LEU A 299 3.28 -23.71 14.39
CA LEU A 299 2.55 -24.46 15.42
C LEU A 299 2.35 -23.64 16.70
N THR A 300 3.13 -22.57 16.88
CA THR A 300 3.14 -21.67 18.04
C THR A 300 2.85 -20.23 17.62
N GLY A 301 2.62 -19.35 18.59
CA GLY A 301 2.48 -17.91 18.33
C GLY A 301 3.79 -17.24 17.87
N ASP A 302 4.93 -17.84 18.19
CA ASP A 302 6.22 -17.38 17.69
C ASP A 302 6.49 -17.85 16.26
N GLU A 303 6.88 -16.90 15.41
CA GLU A 303 7.17 -17.08 13.98
C GLU A 303 8.67 -16.97 13.68
N VAL A 304 9.52 -16.83 14.71
CA VAL A 304 10.98 -16.67 14.56
C VAL A 304 11.69 -17.96 14.99
N LEU A 305 11.51 -18.39 16.24
CA LEU A 305 12.11 -19.59 16.86
C LEU A 305 11.12 -20.76 16.99
N GLY A 306 9.84 -20.49 16.81
CA GLY A 306 8.76 -21.47 16.85
C GLY A 306 8.83 -22.56 15.77
N PRO A 307 8.37 -23.79 16.09
CA PRO A 307 8.29 -24.87 15.13
C PRO A 307 7.17 -24.65 14.12
N MET A 308 7.31 -25.26 12.95
CA MET A 308 6.30 -25.21 11.89
C MET A 308 5.96 -26.60 11.34
N LEU A 309 4.77 -26.71 10.77
CA LEU A 309 4.29 -27.91 10.11
C LEU A 309 4.42 -27.77 8.60
N TYR A 310 5.16 -28.68 7.98
CA TYR A 310 5.25 -28.81 6.53
C TYR A 310 5.19 -30.28 6.11
N LYS A 311 4.34 -30.61 5.13
CA LYS A 311 4.13 -32.00 4.65
C LYS A 311 3.89 -33.02 5.77
N ASN A 312 3.12 -32.63 6.79
CA ASN A 312 2.81 -33.47 7.96
C ASN A 312 4.03 -33.89 8.79
N GLN A 313 5.11 -33.11 8.75
CA GLN A 313 6.29 -33.26 9.58
C GLN A 313 6.61 -31.95 10.30
N VAL A 314 7.10 -32.05 11.53
CA VAL A 314 7.51 -30.88 12.32
C VAL A 314 8.92 -30.46 11.90
N TYR A 315 9.06 -29.17 11.62
CA TYR A 315 10.30 -28.50 11.29
C TYR A 315 10.63 -27.47 12.37
N ILE A 316 11.92 -27.32 12.67
CA ILE A 316 12.44 -26.36 13.64
C ILE A 316 13.45 -25.42 12.99
N PRO A 317 13.57 -24.18 13.49
CA PRO A 317 14.54 -23.25 12.97
C PRO A 317 15.96 -23.69 13.36
N VAL A 318 16.88 -23.49 12.42
CA VAL A 318 18.31 -23.83 12.53
C VAL A 318 19.16 -22.66 12.07
N ASN A 319 20.33 -22.49 12.68
CA ASN A 319 21.30 -21.48 12.28
C ASN A 319 22.15 -21.98 11.11
N GLU A 320 21.54 -22.09 9.93
CA GLU A 320 22.19 -22.42 8.67
C GLU A 320 21.91 -21.30 7.66
N GLN A 321 22.93 -20.84 6.92
CA GLN A 321 22.72 -19.88 5.83
C GLN A 321 22.44 -20.64 4.53
N MET A 322 21.31 -20.33 3.89
CA MET A 322 20.90 -20.89 2.60
C MET A 322 20.33 -19.80 1.69
N ASN A 323 20.44 -20.00 0.38
CA ASN A 323 19.92 -19.11 -0.66
C ASN A 323 18.93 -19.85 -1.58
N LEU A 324 17.95 -20.53 -0.99
CA LEU A 324 16.88 -21.24 -1.71
C LEU A 324 15.86 -20.28 -2.33
N ASP A 325 15.84 -19.01 -1.93
CA ASP A 325 15.10 -17.94 -2.58
C ASP A 325 15.61 -17.66 -4.00
N GLU A 326 16.93 -17.79 -4.23
CA GLU A 326 17.55 -17.63 -5.55
C GLU A 326 17.63 -18.95 -6.34
N THR A 327 17.94 -20.05 -5.64
CA THR A 327 18.29 -21.34 -6.29
C THR A 327 17.18 -22.40 -6.21
N GLY A 328 16.25 -22.25 -5.28
CA GLY A 328 15.17 -23.20 -5.03
C GLY A 328 13.85 -22.82 -5.70
N THR A 329 12.79 -23.53 -5.32
CA THR A 329 11.45 -23.33 -5.87
C THR A 329 10.47 -22.93 -4.78
N ALA A 330 9.74 -21.84 -5.01
CA ALA A 330 8.65 -21.37 -4.16
C ALA A 330 7.47 -22.36 -4.19
N ARG A 331 7.15 -22.95 -3.04
CA ARG A 331 6.06 -23.94 -2.89
C ARG A 331 4.73 -23.31 -2.50
N GLY A 332 4.77 -22.25 -1.70
CA GLY A 332 3.57 -21.57 -1.22
C GLY A 332 3.84 -20.70 -0.01
N TYR A 333 2.78 -20.28 0.69
CA TYR A 333 2.90 -19.47 1.89
C TYR A 333 3.16 -20.33 3.13
N LEU A 334 4.10 -19.89 3.97
CA LEU A 334 4.25 -20.30 5.37
C LEU A 334 3.50 -19.29 6.24
N ALA A 335 2.41 -19.72 6.85
CA ALA A 335 1.50 -18.87 7.62
C ALA A 335 1.87 -18.82 9.11
N GLY A 336 1.58 -17.71 9.79
CA GLY A 336 1.41 -17.70 11.24
C GLY A 336 0.31 -18.65 11.71
N LYS A 337 0.32 -19.01 13.00
CA LYS A 337 -0.68 -19.92 13.58
C LYS A 337 -2.09 -19.38 13.39
N LYS A 338 -2.95 -20.13 12.68
CA LYS A 338 -4.34 -19.76 12.32
C LYS A 338 -4.44 -18.51 11.46
N GLU A 339 -3.36 -18.10 10.80
CA GLU A 339 -3.34 -16.90 9.97
C GLU A 339 -4.05 -17.11 8.62
N ASN A 340 -4.78 -16.09 8.18
CA ASN A 340 -5.55 -16.15 6.94
C ASN A 340 -4.72 -15.67 5.73
N CYS A 341 -3.98 -16.59 5.11
CA CYS A 341 -3.20 -16.32 3.88
C CYS A 341 -4.05 -15.99 2.65
N ASN A 342 -5.37 -16.22 2.71
CA ASN A 342 -6.29 -15.82 1.63
C ASN A 342 -6.60 -14.31 1.65
N SER A 343 -6.15 -13.58 2.67
CA SER A 343 -6.26 -12.12 2.74
C SER A 343 -5.27 -11.46 1.78
N ARG A 344 -5.70 -10.43 1.03
CA ARG A 344 -4.80 -9.66 0.16
C ARG A 344 -3.77 -8.88 0.97
N PHE A 345 -4.12 -8.45 2.17
CA PHE A 345 -3.17 -7.81 3.10
C PHE A 345 -1.99 -8.74 3.37
N TYR A 346 -2.28 -10.02 3.64
CA TYR A 346 -1.22 -11.02 3.82
C TYR A 346 -0.34 -11.12 2.57
N GLN A 347 -0.94 -11.26 1.38
CA GLN A 347 -0.21 -11.41 0.12
C GLN A 347 0.67 -10.20 -0.26
N LEU A 348 0.36 -9.00 0.24
CA LEU A 348 1.08 -7.77 -0.08
C LEU A 348 2.06 -7.32 1.00
N ALA A 349 1.73 -7.54 2.28
CA ALA A 349 2.46 -6.96 3.40
C ALA A 349 3.22 -8.00 4.25
N VAL A 350 2.84 -9.28 4.18
CA VAL A 350 3.43 -10.33 5.03
C VAL A 350 4.09 -11.40 4.17
N ALA A 351 3.28 -12.10 3.36
CA ALA A 351 3.67 -13.00 2.27
C ALA A 351 5.00 -13.74 2.48
N ASN A 352 5.12 -14.49 3.57
CA ASN A 352 6.26 -15.38 3.80
C ASN A 352 6.16 -16.58 2.85
N LEU A 353 7.05 -16.65 1.87
CA LEU A 353 7.12 -17.74 0.90
C LEU A 353 8.07 -18.83 1.40
N LEU A 354 7.65 -20.08 1.25
CA LEU A 354 8.43 -21.26 1.59
C LEU A 354 9.11 -21.81 0.33
N TYR A 355 10.44 -21.88 0.38
CA TYR A 355 11.30 -22.40 -0.68
C TYR A 355 11.83 -23.77 -0.31
N THR A 356 11.95 -24.63 -1.33
CA THR A 356 12.56 -25.96 -1.20
C THR A 356 13.65 -26.16 -2.23
N ASP A 357 14.65 -26.97 -1.88
CA ASP A 357 15.64 -27.47 -2.82
C ASP A 357 15.04 -28.57 -3.72
N ASP A 358 14.96 -28.29 -5.02
CA ASP A 358 14.45 -29.25 -6.01
C ASP A 358 15.46 -30.34 -6.38
N THR A 359 16.72 -30.18 -5.98
CA THR A 359 17.76 -31.18 -6.23
C THR A 359 17.73 -32.35 -5.25
N ASN A 360 16.83 -32.32 -4.26
CA ASN A 360 16.72 -33.28 -3.16
C ASN A 360 18.07 -33.51 -2.43
N LYS A 361 19.00 -32.56 -2.51
CA LYS A 361 20.28 -32.66 -1.79
C LYS A 361 20.11 -32.32 -0.32
N THR A 362 19.12 -31.48 0.00
CA THR A 362 18.84 -31.04 1.35
C THR A 362 17.35 -31.20 1.68
N ASN A 363 17.05 -31.59 2.92
CA ASN A 363 15.68 -31.61 3.46
C ASN A 363 15.31 -30.27 4.12
N ARG A 364 16.14 -29.24 3.93
CA ARG A 364 15.94 -27.90 4.48
C ARG A 364 14.87 -27.18 3.68
N VAL A 365 14.19 -26.29 4.37
CA VAL A 365 13.27 -25.34 3.76
C VAL A 365 13.59 -23.95 4.26
N GLN A 366 13.46 -22.96 3.39
CA GLN A 366 13.74 -21.57 3.72
C GLN A 366 12.48 -20.75 3.59
N MET A 367 12.20 -19.94 4.61
CA MET A 367 11.22 -18.88 4.57
C MET A 367 11.90 -17.60 4.10
N GLU A 368 11.28 -16.89 3.15
CA GLU A 368 11.70 -15.55 2.74
C GLU A 368 10.46 -14.67 2.50
N GLY A 369 10.47 -13.43 3.01
CA GLY A 369 9.32 -12.53 2.95
C GLY A 369 9.43 -11.37 3.96
N ALA A 370 8.38 -11.15 4.75
CA ALA A 370 8.43 -10.21 5.87
C ALA A 370 9.37 -10.69 6.99
N LYS A 371 9.54 -12.02 7.10
CA LYS A 371 10.52 -12.69 7.96
C LYS A 371 11.33 -13.66 7.13
N SER A 372 12.52 -14.00 7.61
CA SER A 372 13.38 -15.00 7.00
C SER A 372 13.88 -16.00 8.05
N GLY A 373 14.09 -17.24 7.61
CA GLY A 373 14.55 -18.31 8.48
C GLY A 373 14.75 -19.62 7.74
N VAL A 374 15.68 -20.43 8.21
CA VAL A 374 15.95 -21.78 7.67
C VAL A 374 15.47 -22.81 8.67
N TYR A 375 14.78 -23.83 8.18
CA TYR A 375 14.16 -24.86 9.01
C TYR A 375 14.58 -26.26 8.57
N ALA A 376 14.74 -27.13 9.55
CA ALA A 376 15.11 -28.53 9.38
C ALA A 376 14.09 -29.47 10.04
N PRO A 377 13.90 -30.70 9.54
CA PRO A 377 13.06 -31.70 10.21
C PRO A 377 13.61 -32.01 11.60
N VAL A 378 12.74 -32.02 12.62
CA VAL A 378 13.13 -32.28 14.02
C VAL A 378 13.83 -33.63 14.17
N THR A 379 13.32 -34.66 13.50
CA THR A 379 13.86 -36.02 13.53
C THR A 379 15.32 -36.11 13.08
N GLU A 380 15.76 -35.21 12.19
CA GLU A 380 17.17 -35.15 11.77
C GLU A 380 18.05 -34.49 12.85
N GLN A 381 17.52 -33.48 13.53
CA GLN A 381 18.28 -32.70 14.51
C GLN A 381 18.50 -33.47 15.82
N GLU A 382 17.51 -34.23 16.28
CA GLU A 382 17.68 -35.08 17.47
C GLU A 382 18.76 -36.15 17.29
N GLN A 383 18.89 -36.72 16.09
CA GLN A 383 19.90 -37.75 15.81
C GLN A 383 21.33 -37.23 15.74
N LYS A 384 21.51 -35.91 15.55
CA LYS A 384 22.85 -35.33 15.37
C LYS A 384 23.61 -35.16 16.67
N ASP A 385 22.93 -35.17 17.81
CA ASP A 385 23.53 -34.90 19.12
C ASP A 385 24.39 -33.62 19.14
N ALA A 386 24.07 -32.65 18.25
CA ALA A 386 24.91 -31.48 18.01
C ALA A 386 25.13 -30.66 19.28
N TRP A 387 24.09 -30.59 20.12
CA TRP A 387 24.07 -29.90 21.40
C TRP A 387 25.05 -30.46 22.44
N LYS A 388 25.57 -31.69 22.28
CA LYS A 388 26.49 -32.30 23.26
C LYS A 388 27.84 -31.58 23.35
N LYS A 389 28.17 -30.75 22.36
CA LYS A 389 29.39 -29.93 22.35
C LYS A 389 29.19 -28.55 22.98
N ASP A 390 27.96 -28.20 23.34
CA ASP A 390 27.58 -26.87 23.81
C ASP A 390 27.81 -26.73 25.32
N ASP A 391 28.15 -25.50 25.72
CA ASP A 391 28.48 -25.17 27.11
C ASP A 391 27.33 -24.45 27.84
N VAL A 392 26.41 -23.84 27.09
CA VAL A 392 25.28 -23.07 27.63
C VAL A 392 23.96 -23.63 27.10
N PHE A 393 23.02 -23.92 27.98
CA PHE A 393 21.68 -24.40 27.63
C PHE A 393 20.64 -23.41 28.10
N LEU A 394 19.75 -23.00 27.21
CA LEU A 394 18.67 -22.05 27.51
C LEU A 394 17.32 -22.71 27.30
N LEU A 395 16.41 -22.45 28.23
CA LEU A 395 14.99 -22.72 28.13
C LEU A 395 14.29 -21.41 27.74
N TRP A 396 13.85 -21.31 26.50
CA TRP A 396 13.15 -20.14 25.96
C TRP A 396 11.66 -20.25 26.22
N ASP A 397 11.06 -19.17 26.72
CA ASP A 397 9.61 -19.00 26.81
C ASP A 397 9.11 -18.30 25.53
N GLU A 398 8.61 -19.10 24.59
CA GLU A 398 8.24 -18.63 23.25
C GLU A 398 6.95 -17.82 23.23
N GLU A 399 6.18 -17.82 24.32
CA GLU A 399 4.95 -17.02 24.39
C GLU A 399 5.18 -15.63 24.98
N TRP A 400 6.37 -15.41 25.57
CA TRP A 400 6.88 -14.17 26.16
C TRP A 400 5.81 -13.13 26.50
N VAL A 401 5.10 -13.38 27.59
CA VAL A 401 4.33 -12.36 28.31
C VAL A 401 5.24 -11.86 29.42
N SER A 402 5.31 -10.55 29.66
CA SER A 402 6.19 -9.95 30.69
C SER A 402 6.06 -10.55 32.09
N GLU A 403 5.02 -11.37 32.31
CA GLU A 403 4.81 -12.29 33.42
C GLU A 403 4.11 -13.54 32.86
N SER A 404 4.85 -14.54 32.36
CA SER A 404 4.22 -15.84 32.06
C SER A 404 3.86 -16.51 33.39
N THR A 405 2.84 -17.38 33.40
CA THR A 405 2.39 -18.08 34.62
C THR A 405 3.46 -19.04 35.18
N TYR A 406 4.53 -19.26 34.42
CA TYR A 406 5.50 -20.32 34.65
C TYR A 406 6.96 -19.85 34.65
N SER A 407 7.33 -18.75 33.98
CA SER A 407 8.67 -18.16 34.06
C SER A 407 8.60 -16.76 34.64
N HIS A 408 9.38 -16.52 35.69
CA HIS A 408 9.50 -15.23 36.36
C HIS A 408 10.61 -14.34 35.76
N GLU A 409 11.25 -14.77 34.67
CA GLU A 409 12.44 -14.11 34.17
C GLU A 409 12.14 -13.05 33.09
N PRO A 410 12.49 -11.77 33.30
CA PRO A 410 12.14 -10.68 32.37
C PRO A 410 12.77 -10.83 30.98
N THR A 411 13.81 -11.65 30.86
CA THR A 411 14.60 -11.88 29.64
C THR A 411 13.89 -12.80 28.64
N GLY A 412 12.86 -13.55 29.06
CA GLY A 412 12.17 -14.53 28.21
C GLY A 412 12.92 -15.84 28.00
N TYR A 413 14.03 -16.05 28.71
CA TYR A 413 14.74 -17.34 28.76
C TYR A 413 15.35 -17.55 30.13
N THR A 414 15.57 -18.81 30.48
CA THR A 414 16.23 -19.24 31.71
C THR A 414 17.38 -20.20 31.42
N VAL A 415 18.49 -20.03 32.11
CA VAL A 415 19.68 -20.89 31.94
C VAL A 415 19.47 -22.24 32.62
N CYS A 416 19.69 -23.32 31.88
CA CYS A 416 19.57 -24.70 32.34
C CYS A 416 20.95 -25.31 32.63
N ASN A 417 21.00 -26.21 33.62
CA ASN A 417 22.18 -27.03 33.86
C ASN A 417 22.28 -28.16 32.81
N ALA A 418 23.47 -28.42 32.29
CA ALA A 418 23.75 -29.54 31.39
C ALA A 418 23.37 -30.90 31.99
N ASP A 419 23.46 -31.08 33.31
CA ASP A 419 23.07 -32.32 33.98
C ASP A 419 21.56 -32.59 33.87
N PHE A 420 20.74 -31.53 33.97
CA PHE A 420 19.30 -31.62 33.76
C PHE A 420 18.96 -32.04 32.33
N ILE A 421 19.65 -31.45 31.34
CA ILE A 421 19.49 -31.82 29.91
C ILE A 421 19.87 -33.29 29.66
N LYS A 422 20.98 -33.75 30.23
CA LYS A 422 21.39 -35.15 30.15
C LYS A 422 20.37 -36.07 30.82
N GLY A 423 19.82 -35.66 31.97
CA GLY A 423 18.77 -36.39 32.67
C GLY A 423 17.51 -36.56 31.81
N LEU A 424 17.03 -35.46 31.20
CA LEU A 424 15.87 -35.50 30.30
C LEU A 424 16.10 -36.39 29.09
N THR A 425 17.24 -36.25 28.41
CA THR A 425 17.54 -37.05 27.22
C THR A 425 17.80 -38.53 27.52
N MET A 426 18.25 -38.88 28.75
CA MET A 426 18.29 -40.27 29.21
C MET A 426 16.91 -40.82 29.54
N GLN A 427 16.02 -39.99 30.09
CA GLN A 427 14.64 -40.39 30.41
C GLN A 427 13.81 -40.60 29.14
N PHE A 428 14.05 -39.78 28.12
CA PHE A 428 13.33 -39.78 26.85
C PHE A 428 14.31 -39.84 25.66
N PRO A 429 14.85 -41.03 25.34
CA PRO A 429 15.91 -41.19 24.34
C PRO A 429 15.42 -41.05 22.90
N GLU A 430 14.15 -41.33 22.63
CA GLU A 430 13.50 -41.12 21.33
C GLU A 430 12.19 -40.37 21.56
N VAL A 431 11.99 -39.27 20.84
CA VAL A 431 10.81 -38.42 20.95
C VAL A 431 10.15 -38.30 19.59
N GLU A 432 8.88 -38.70 19.51
CA GLU A 432 8.07 -38.49 18.32
C GLU A 432 7.22 -37.22 18.51
N TYR A 433 7.33 -36.28 17.59
CA TYR A 433 6.63 -34.99 17.68
C TYR A 433 5.32 -35.06 16.90
N HIS A 434 4.21 -34.83 17.58
CA HIS A 434 2.90 -34.76 16.95
C HIS A 434 2.44 -33.31 16.84
N ALA A 435 2.06 -32.89 15.63
CA ALA A 435 1.55 -31.53 15.39
C ALA A 435 0.33 -31.19 16.27
N GLN A 436 -0.46 -32.20 16.61
CA GLN A 436 -1.66 -32.08 17.45
C GLN A 436 -1.34 -31.65 18.88
N ASP A 437 -0.14 -31.94 19.37
CA ASP A 437 0.26 -31.57 20.74
C ASP A 437 0.38 -30.05 20.90
N PHE A 438 0.58 -29.34 19.78
CA PHE A 438 0.70 -27.88 19.71
C PHE A 438 -0.66 -27.16 19.55
N ASP A 439 -1.77 -27.89 19.42
CA ASP A 439 -3.08 -27.27 19.18
C ASP A 439 -3.68 -26.62 20.44
N ASP A 440 -3.43 -27.22 21.62
CA ASP A 440 -4.09 -26.89 22.89
C ASP A 440 -3.14 -27.14 24.07
N TYR A 441 -2.10 -26.31 24.18
CA TYR A 441 -1.13 -26.27 25.27
C TYR A 441 -1.31 -25.00 26.12
N ASP A 442 -0.92 -25.06 27.39
CA ASP A 442 -0.97 -23.93 28.34
C ASP A 442 0.28 -23.05 28.28
N ALA A 443 1.45 -23.67 28.05
CA ALA A 443 2.73 -23.00 27.81
C ALA A 443 3.64 -23.87 26.94
N TYR A 444 4.55 -23.23 26.22
CA TYR A 444 5.51 -23.89 25.34
C TYR A 444 6.91 -23.32 25.54
N PHE A 445 7.87 -24.20 25.82
CA PHE A 445 9.27 -23.83 25.98
C PHE A 445 10.16 -24.57 25.00
N THR A 446 11.15 -23.90 24.40
CA THR A 446 12.19 -24.57 23.62
C THR A 446 13.48 -24.70 24.42
N ILE A 447 14.19 -25.81 24.25
CA ILE A 447 15.51 -26.02 24.82
C ILE A 447 16.55 -25.95 23.71
N ARG A 448 17.48 -25.01 23.85
CA ARG A 448 18.54 -24.74 22.87
C ARG A 448 19.91 -24.74 23.53
N GLY A 449 20.88 -25.35 22.85
CA GLY A 449 22.29 -25.32 23.21
C GLY A 449 23.06 -24.24 22.43
N TYR A 450 24.05 -23.64 23.09
CA TYR A 450 24.93 -22.62 22.54
C TYR A 450 26.37 -22.84 23.01
N SER A 451 27.34 -22.47 22.17
CA SER A 451 28.76 -22.52 22.53
C SER A 451 29.11 -21.58 23.68
N ASP A 452 28.46 -20.42 23.75
CA ASP A 452 28.74 -19.36 24.72
C ASP A 452 27.54 -18.41 24.82
N MET A 453 27.51 -17.62 25.91
CA MET A 453 26.43 -16.67 26.17
C MET A 453 26.50 -15.42 25.28
N ASP A 454 27.68 -15.07 24.77
CA ASP A 454 27.85 -13.87 23.92
C ASP A 454 27.06 -14.03 22.61
N THR A 455 27.03 -15.25 22.06
CA THR A 455 26.23 -15.61 20.88
C THR A 455 24.75 -15.27 21.06
N VAL A 456 24.20 -15.45 22.27
CA VAL A 456 22.79 -15.16 22.59
C VAL A 456 22.56 -13.66 22.77
N LEU A 457 23.52 -12.95 23.38
CA LEU A 457 23.41 -11.52 23.71
C LEU A 457 23.59 -10.60 22.48
N MET A 458 24.31 -11.04 21.45
CA MET A 458 24.57 -10.23 20.26
C MET A 458 23.38 -10.19 19.29
N ASP A 459 22.62 -11.28 19.19
CA ASP A 459 21.44 -11.36 18.33
C ASP A 459 20.45 -12.37 18.93
N GLY A 460 19.51 -11.85 19.74
CA GLY A 460 18.53 -12.65 20.49
C GLY A 460 17.51 -13.41 19.63
N THR A 461 17.74 -13.53 18.32
CA THR A 461 16.90 -14.25 17.36
C THR A 461 17.62 -15.42 16.67
N VAL A 462 18.89 -15.67 17.01
CA VAL A 462 19.67 -16.76 16.40
C VAL A 462 19.29 -18.11 17.02
N PRO A 463 18.82 -19.09 16.23
CA PRO A 463 18.49 -20.41 16.75
C PRO A 463 19.75 -21.16 17.22
N GLY A 464 19.79 -21.62 18.47
CA GLY A 464 20.83 -22.54 18.96
C GLY A 464 20.64 -23.97 18.45
N ASP A 465 21.59 -24.85 18.80
CA ASP A 465 21.47 -26.29 18.51
C ASP A 465 20.25 -26.87 19.26
N TRP A 466 19.45 -27.68 18.57
CA TRP A 466 18.21 -28.21 19.12
C TRP A 466 18.48 -29.31 20.14
N VAL A 467 17.85 -29.18 21.31
CA VAL A 467 17.82 -30.22 22.35
C VAL A 467 16.45 -30.87 22.44
N GLY A 468 15.38 -30.06 22.40
CA GLY A 468 14.00 -30.51 22.56
C GLY A 468 13.06 -29.37 22.93
N CYS A 469 11.83 -29.68 23.30
CA CYS A 469 10.89 -28.71 23.84
C CYS A 469 10.09 -29.26 25.02
N ILE A 470 9.49 -28.37 25.80
CA ILE A 470 8.62 -28.69 26.91
C ILE A 470 7.23 -28.13 26.63
N LEU A 471 6.24 -29.01 26.61
CA LEU A 471 4.83 -28.67 26.52
C LEU A 471 4.21 -28.71 27.91
N VAL A 472 3.39 -27.72 28.24
CA VAL A 472 2.63 -27.69 29.49
C VAL A 472 1.15 -27.84 29.17
N LYS A 473 0.46 -28.74 29.89
CA LYS A 473 -0.99 -28.90 29.81
C LYS A 473 -1.55 -29.39 31.13
N ASP A 474 -2.59 -28.73 31.63
CA ASP A 474 -3.25 -29.04 32.91
C ASP A 474 -2.24 -29.07 34.08
N ASN A 475 -1.30 -28.11 34.11
CA ASN A 475 -0.19 -28.05 35.07
C ASN A 475 0.73 -29.30 35.09
N LYS A 476 0.82 -30.01 33.97
CA LYS A 476 1.76 -31.12 33.77
C LYS A 476 2.73 -30.77 32.66
N PHE A 477 3.97 -31.19 32.83
CA PHE A 477 5.07 -30.91 31.92
C PHE A 477 5.39 -32.16 31.10
N TYR A 478 5.65 -31.98 29.82
CA TYR A 478 5.85 -33.03 28.84
C TYR A 478 7.04 -32.69 27.95
N PHE A 479 7.89 -33.67 27.65
CA PHE A 479 9.08 -33.46 26.83
C PHE A 479 8.81 -33.85 25.36
N GLY A 480 8.71 -32.83 24.50
CA GLY A 480 8.47 -32.93 23.06
C GLY A 480 7.07 -33.38 22.62
N SER A 481 6.46 -34.34 23.32
CA SER A 481 5.11 -34.86 23.05
C SER A 481 4.35 -35.15 24.34
N TYR A 482 3.02 -35.13 24.29
CA TYR A 482 2.16 -35.45 25.45
C TYR A 482 2.27 -36.90 25.93
N ASP A 483 2.90 -37.78 25.17
CA ASP A 483 3.22 -39.14 25.62
C ASP A 483 4.37 -39.17 26.64
N ASN A 484 5.21 -38.13 26.65
CA ASN A 484 6.47 -38.07 27.40
C ASN A 484 6.35 -37.19 28.65
N ARG A 485 5.50 -37.59 29.59
CA ARG A 485 5.28 -36.81 30.82
C ARG A 485 6.53 -36.78 31.72
N ILE A 486 7.02 -35.58 32.01
CA ILE A 486 8.13 -35.35 32.94
C ILE A 486 7.63 -35.58 34.38
N THR A 487 8.34 -36.45 35.12
CA THR A 487 7.98 -36.83 36.49
C THR A 487 9.25 -37.08 37.33
N GLY A 488 9.10 -37.13 38.65
CA GLY A 488 10.20 -37.45 39.56
C GLY A 488 11.21 -36.31 39.69
N ILE A 489 12.51 -36.67 39.74
CA ILE A 489 13.61 -35.72 39.97
C ILE A 489 13.68 -34.65 38.87
N SER A 490 13.52 -35.04 37.60
CA SER A 490 13.55 -34.11 36.48
C SER A 490 12.42 -33.08 36.52
N LEU A 491 11.25 -33.42 37.08
CA LEU A 491 10.17 -32.45 37.27
C LEU A 491 10.54 -31.44 38.36
N GLN A 492 11.16 -31.90 39.45
CA GLN A 492 11.58 -31.02 40.54
C GLN A 492 12.65 -30.03 40.07
N GLU A 493 13.66 -30.51 39.35
CA GLU A 493 14.71 -29.66 38.77
C GLU A 493 14.12 -28.65 37.76
N LEU A 494 13.17 -29.06 36.91
CA LEU A 494 12.51 -28.16 35.96
C LEU A 494 11.75 -27.04 36.67
N LEU A 495 11.02 -27.36 37.75
CA LEU A 495 10.30 -26.36 38.53
C LEU A 495 11.27 -25.40 39.22
N ASP A 496 12.39 -25.89 39.75
CA ASP A 496 13.42 -25.04 40.35
C ASP A 496 14.05 -24.10 39.31
N ILE A 497 14.30 -24.59 38.08
CA ILE A 497 14.79 -23.78 36.95
C ILE A 497 13.79 -22.68 36.60
N LEU A 498 12.52 -23.03 36.42
CA LEU A 498 11.46 -22.06 36.08
C LEU A 498 11.16 -21.05 37.21
N GLY A 499 11.83 -21.17 38.36
CA GLY A 499 11.66 -20.27 39.51
C GLY A 499 10.44 -20.59 40.35
N GLY A 500 10.08 -21.88 40.43
CA GLY A 500 8.82 -22.44 40.92
C GLY A 500 8.17 -21.81 42.16
N TYR A 501 6.83 -21.94 42.17
CA TYR A 501 5.81 -21.48 43.13
C TYR A 501 6.17 -21.48 44.62
#